data_AF-A0A1M6MS32-F1
#
_entry.id   AF-A0A1M6MS32-F1
#
_cell.length_a   1.000
_cell.length_b   1.000
_cell.length_c   1.000
_cell.angle_alpha   90.00
_cell.angle_beta   90.00
_cell.angle_gamma   90.00
#
_symmetry.space_group_name_H-M   'P 1'
#
loop_
_entity.id
_entity.type
_entity.pdbx_description
1 polymer ?
#
loop_
_entity_poly.entity_id
_entity_poly.type
_entity_poly.pdbx_seq_one_letter_code
_entity_poly.pdbx_strand_id
1 'polypeptide(L)'
;MWVFPGLQCGVEFPRKGPQDTRIEIHELIHMSNKIILASGSEIRATLLRNAGLEFDIAVARVDEDMLRRALEAEGAPPRDVADALAEAKAGKVAMKNPDRLVIGCDQVLEFEGRVFSKPTDIDEARRQLMSLRGNRHQLLSALVVFHENQPVWRHVGVVRLQMRDFSNAYLDEYLDRNWDSIRWSVGGYKLEEEGVRLFHRVDGDYFNVLGLPLIELLNYLTTRGDLKT
;
A
#
# COMPACT_ATOMS: atom_id res chain seq x y z
N MET A 1 -45.10 70.89 -29.34
CA MET A 1 -44.32 70.79 -30.59
C MET A 1 -43.01 70.12 -30.20
N TRP A 2 -42.87 68.79 -30.15
CA TRP A 2 -43.36 67.71 -31.00
C TRP A 2 -43.87 66.50 -30.18
N VAL A 3 -44.60 65.59 -30.81
CA VAL A 3 -45.28 64.39 -30.24
C VAL A 3 -44.83 63.12 -30.98
N PHE A 4 -44.92 61.96 -30.29
CA PHE A 4 -45.03 60.54 -30.73
C PHE A 4 -43.79 59.62 -30.52
N PRO A 5 -43.96 58.27 -30.36
CA PRO A 5 -44.59 57.55 -29.25
C PRO A 5 -43.77 56.30 -28.82
N GLY A 6 -44.32 55.47 -27.92
CA GLY A 6 -43.58 54.49 -27.13
C GLY A 6 -43.09 53.20 -27.80
N LEU A 7 -42.32 52.45 -27.01
CA LEU A 7 -42.24 50.99 -27.04
C LEU A 7 -41.93 50.51 -25.62
N GLN A 8 -42.91 49.88 -24.98
CA GLN A 8 -42.66 49.01 -23.82
C GLN A 8 -42.03 47.73 -24.35
N CYS A 9 -40.83 47.39 -23.90
CA CYS A 9 -40.31 46.04 -23.98
C CYS A 9 -39.85 45.67 -22.57
N GLY A 10 -40.64 44.85 -21.90
CA GLY A 10 -40.29 44.26 -20.62
C GLY A 10 -39.16 43.28 -20.81
N VAL A 11 -38.08 43.46 -20.06
CA VAL A 11 -37.08 42.42 -19.87
C VAL A 11 -37.24 41.95 -18.43
N GLU A 12 -37.99 40.88 -18.23
CA GLU A 12 -38.00 40.15 -16.98
C GLU A 12 -36.62 39.54 -16.76
N PHE A 13 -35.91 40.02 -15.74
CA PHE A 13 -34.73 39.34 -15.23
C PHE A 13 -35.19 38.05 -14.53
N PRO A 14 -34.67 36.87 -14.90
CA PRO A 14 -34.97 35.67 -14.13
C PRO A 14 -34.37 35.87 -12.75
N ARG A 15 -35.22 35.93 -11.72
CA ARG A 15 -34.77 35.81 -10.33
C ARG A 15 -34.13 34.43 -10.21
N LYS A 16 -32.79 34.37 -10.16
CA LYS A 16 -32.09 33.18 -9.69
C LYS A 16 -32.63 32.91 -8.28
N GLY A 17 -33.43 31.85 -8.16
CA GLY A 17 -33.74 31.26 -6.86
C GLY A 17 -32.45 30.87 -6.15
N PRO A 18 -32.49 30.66 -4.83
CA PRO A 18 -31.29 30.32 -4.08
C PRO A 18 -30.71 29.05 -4.69
N GLN A 19 -29.54 29.18 -5.32
CA GLN A 19 -28.77 28.01 -5.76
C GLN A 19 -28.50 27.19 -4.51
N ASP A 20 -28.83 25.91 -4.61
CA ASP A 20 -28.85 24.98 -3.50
C ASP A 20 -27.44 24.75 -2.98
N THR A 21 -26.98 25.64 -2.10
CA THR A 21 -25.70 25.55 -1.41
C THR A 21 -25.58 24.24 -0.63
N ARG A 22 -26.68 23.51 -0.37
CA ARG A 22 -26.64 22.21 0.31
C ARG A 22 -26.20 21.07 -0.60
N ILE A 23 -26.36 21.17 -1.93
CA ILE A 23 -25.87 20.15 -2.87
C ILE A 23 -24.36 20.29 -3.06
N GLU A 24 -23.86 21.51 -3.27
CA GLU A 24 -22.41 21.76 -3.34
C GLU A 24 -21.73 21.42 -2.01
N ILE A 25 -22.34 21.76 -0.86
CA ILE A 25 -21.79 21.39 0.44
C ILE A 25 -21.90 19.88 0.68
N HIS A 26 -22.95 19.18 0.20
CA HIS A 26 -22.97 17.71 0.26
C HIS A 26 -21.91 17.09 -0.65
N GLU A 27 -21.71 17.55 -1.88
CA GLU A 27 -20.63 17.06 -2.74
C GLU A 27 -19.25 17.36 -2.16
N LEU A 28 -19.05 18.52 -1.52
CA LEU A 28 -17.81 18.86 -0.82
C LEU A 28 -17.62 18.10 0.51
N ILE A 29 -18.70 17.76 1.23
CA ILE A 29 -18.67 16.98 2.48
C ILE A 29 -18.66 15.46 2.21
N HIS A 30 -19.07 15.00 1.03
CA HIS A 30 -19.06 13.58 0.64
C HIS A 30 -17.77 13.16 -0.10
N MET A 31 -16.85 14.10 -0.33
CA MET A 31 -15.52 13.85 -0.86
C MET A 31 -14.51 13.42 0.22
N SER A 32 -14.81 13.65 1.49
CA SER A 32 -13.92 13.27 2.59
C SER A 32 -13.94 11.76 2.79
N ASN A 33 -12.84 11.13 2.37
CA ASN A 33 -12.43 9.73 2.53
C ASN A 33 -13.12 8.69 1.63
N LYS A 34 -13.01 8.81 0.30
CA LYS A 34 -13.34 7.68 -0.60
C LYS A 34 -12.39 6.48 -0.49
N ILE A 35 -11.20 6.66 0.10
CA ILE A 35 -10.16 5.64 0.18
C ILE A 35 -10.08 5.05 1.59
N ILE A 36 -9.93 3.73 1.68
CA ILE A 36 -9.58 2.99 2.89
C ILE A 36 -8.25 2.26 2.67
N LEU A 37 -7.31 2.43 3.57
CA LEU A 37 -6.14 1.56 3.69
C LEU A 37 -6.49 0.34 4.55
N ALA A 38 -6.55 -0.84 3.93
CA ALA A 38 -6.80 -2.12 4.57
C ALA A 38 -5.53 -2.70 5.22
N SER A 39 -4.78 -1.89 5.98
CA SER A 39 -3.49 -2.27 6.56
C SER A 39 -3.25 -1.61 7.91
N GLY A 40 -2.68 -2.36 8.86
CA GLY A 40 -2.20 -1.83 10.14
C GLY A 40 -0.77 -1.27 10.09
N SER A 41 -0.15 -1.17 8.91
CA SER A 41 1.23 -0.68 8.78
C SER A 41 1.29 0.84 8.82
N GLU A 42 1.95 1.39 9.85
CA GLU A 42 2.16 2.84 9.97
C GLU A 42 3.07 3.40 8.88
N ILE A 43 4.00 2.58 8.36
CA ILE A 43 4.89 2.97 7.24
C ILE A 43 4.04 3.24 6.00
N ARG A 44 3.12 2.32 5.64
CA ARG A 44 2.24 2.49 4.48
C ARG A 44 1.32 3.69 4.65
N ALA A 45 0.76 3.87 5.85
CA ALA A 45 -0.07 5.03 6.15
C ALA A 45 0.71 6.33 6.00
N THR A 46 1.93 6.40 6.53
CA THR A 46 2.82 7.56 6.39
C THR A 46 3.13 7.87 4.93
N LEU A 47 3.42 6.85 4.11
CA LEU A 47 3.67 7.04 2.67
C LEU A 47 2.46 7.66 1.95
N LEU A 48 1.25 7.16 2.21
CA LEU A 48 0.04 7.71 1.60
C LEU A 48 -0.25 9.14 2.08
N ARG A 49 -0.08 9.43 3.38
CA ARG A 49 -0.27 10.78 3.93
C ARG A 49 0.74 11.77 3.32
N ASN A 50 2.00 11.36 3.20
CA ASN A 50 3.05 12.19 2.60
C ASN A 50 2.79 12.47 1.11
N ALA A 51 2.11 11.55 0.42
CA ALA A 51 1.64 11.75 -0.95
C ALA A 51 0.38 12.63 -1.05
N GLY A 52 -0.14 13.14 0.07
CA GLY A 52 -1.30 14.03 0.11
C GLY A 52 -2.66 13.32 0.02
N LEU A 53 -2.71 12.00 0.27
CA LEU A 53 -3.97 11.26 0.24
C LEU A 53 -4.71 11.38 1.57
N GLU A 54 -6.02 11.62 1.48
CA GLU A 54 -6.97 11.48 2.58
C GLU A 54 -7.60 10.09 2.55
N PHE A 55 -7.49 9.35 3.65
CA PHE A 55 -7.98 7.97 3.75
C PHE A 55 -8.29 7.58 5.20
N ASP A 56 -9.19 6.61 5.35
CA ASP A 56 -9.37 5.93 6.63
C ASP A 56 -8.50 4.67 6.70
N ILE A 57 -8.17 4.24 7.93
CA ILE A 57 -7.50 2.96 8.17
C ILE A 57 -8.51 1.95 8.69
N ALA A 58 -8.56 0.77 8.07
CA ALA A 58 -9.35 -0.36 8.58
C ALA A 58 -8.53 -1.65 8.52
N VAL A 59 -8.19 -2.23 9.67
CA VAL A 59 -7.37 -3.44 9.71
C VAL A 59 -8.24 -4.68 9.48
N ALA A 60 -7.94 -5.43 8.43
CA ALA A 60 -8.58 -6.72 8.16
C ALA A 60 -8.12 -7.77 9.17
N ARG A 61 -9.05 -8.49 9.80
CA ARG A 61 -8.74 -9.70 10.58
C ARG A 61 -8.65 -10.88 9.63
N VAL A 62 -7.45 -11.14 9.10
CA VAL A 62 -7.12 -12.26 8.22
C VAL A 62 -6.07 -13.13 8.91
N ASP A 63 -6.24 -14.45 8.85
CA ASP A 63 -5.20 -15.39 9.27
C ASP A 63 -4.19 -15.56 8.13
N GLU A 64 -3.23 -14.65 8.07
CA GLU A 64 -2.23 -14.56 7.01
C GLU A 64 -1.33 -15.81 6.95
N ASP A 65 -1.04 -16.40 8.11
CA ASP A 65 -0.19 -17.58 8.22
C ASP A 65 -0.91 -18.82 7.68
N MET A 66 -2.20 -18.98 7.99
CA MET A 66 -3.00 -20.07 7.44
C MET A 66 -3.13 -19.94 5.92
N LEU A 67 -3.46 -18.76 5.40
CA LEU A 67 -3.61 -18.53 3.95
C LEU A 67 -2.30 -18.79 3.21
N ARG A 68 -1.17 -18.28 3.73
CA ARG A 68 0.15 -18.51 3.15
C ARG A 68 0.48 -20.01 3.09
N ARG A 69 0.31 -20.75 4.20
CA ARG A 69 0.60 -22.19 4.24
C ARG A 69 -0.25 -22.99 3.27
N ALA A 70 -1.53 -22.62 3.10
CA ALA A 70 -2.40 -23.26 2.13
C ALA A 70 -1.89 -23.07 0.70
N LEU A 71 -1.55 -21.83 0.33
CA LEU A 71 -1.00 -21.50 -0.99
C LEU A 71 0.34 -22.17 -1.25
N GLU A 72 1.23 -22.20 -0.26
CA GLU A 72 2.52 -22.91 -0.34
C GLU A 72 2.33 -24.42 -0.53
N ALA A 73 1.37 -25.03 0.16
CA ALA A 73 1.04 -26.45 0.00
C ALA A 73 0.49 -26.78 -1.40
N GLU A 74 -0.16 -25.82 -2.05
CA GLU A 74 -0.62 -25.91 -3.43
C GLU A 74 0.48 -25.60 -4.47
N GLY A 75 1.68 -25.23 -4.01
CA GLY A 75 2.79 -24.86 -4.89
C GLY A 75 2.64 -23.50 -5.55
N ALA A 76 1.84 -22.59 -4.97
CA ALA A 76 1.70 -21.23 -5.46
C ALA A 76 3.05 -20.50 -5.43
N PRO A 77 3.41 -19.76 -6.49
CA PRO A 77 4.65 -19.01 -6.51
C PRO A 77 4.59 -17.86 -5.49
N PRO A 78 5.73 -17.42 -4.91
CA PRO A 78 5.79 -16.34 -3.91
C PRO A 78 5.09 -15.04 -4.33
N ARG A 79 5.10 -14.73 -5.63
CA ARG A 79 4.38 -13.58 -6.20
C ARG A 79 2.87 -13.68 -5.98
N ASP A 80 2.30 -14.85 -6.17
CA ASP A 80 0.86 -15.08 -6.05
C ASP A 80 0.46 -15.18 -4.57
N VAL A 81 1.36 -15.64 -3.71
CA VAL A 81 1.19 -15.54 -2.24
C VAL A 81 1.03 -14.08 -1.82
N ALA A 82 1.91 -13.17 -2.28
CA ALA A 82 1.80 -11.74 -1.97
C ALA A 82 0.49 -11.14 -2.49
N ASP A 83 0.13 -11.43 -3.74
CA ASP A 83 -1.12 -10.94 -4.37
C ASP A 83 -2.36 -11.41 -3.60
N ALA A 84 -2.43 -12.71 -3.27
CA ALA A 84 -3.55 -13.30 -2.54
C ALA A 84 -3.68 -12.74 -1.12
N LEU A 85 -2.57 -12.51 -0.41
CA LEU A 85 -2.60 -11.90 0.92
C LEU A 85 -3.10 -10.44 0.86
N ALA A 86 -2.66 -9.67 -0.14
CA ALA A 86 -3.13 -8.31 -0.36
C ALA A 86 -4.63 -8.29 -0.74
N GLU A 87 -5.06 -9.20 -1.62
CA GLU A 87 -6.45 -9.37 -2.05
C GLU A 87 -7.35 -9.73 -0.86
N ALA A 88 -6.94 -10.69 -0.02
CA ALA A 88 -7.69 -11.12 1.16
C ALA A 88 -7.91 -9.97 2.16
N LYS A 89 -6.88 -9.13 2.37
CA LYS A 89 -6.97 -7.94 3.24
C LYS A 89 -7.96 -6.92 2.68
N ALA A 90 -7.82 -6.56 1.40
CA ALA A 90 -8.71 -5.61 0.74
C ALA A 90 -10.16 -6.12 0.73
N GLY A 91 -10.39 -7.34 0.25
CA GLY A 91 -11.72 -7.93 0.13
C GLY A 91 -12.47 -8.01 1.46
N LYS A 92 -11.76 -8.34 2.56
CA LYS A 92 -12.37 -8.40 3.90
C LYS A 92 -12.94 -7.05 4.35
N VAL A 93 -12.26 -5.96 4.03
CA VAL A 93 -12.69 -4.59 4.35
C VAL A 93 -13.71 -4.07 3.35
N ALA A 94 -13.55 -4.40 2.06
CA ALA A 94 -14.45 -4.00 0.97
C ALA A 94 -15.88 -4.47 1.20
N MET A 95 -16.09 -5.70 1.69
CA MET A 95 -17.43 -6.24 2.00
C MET A 95 -18.30 -5.33 2.88
N LYS A 96 -17.68 -4.51 3.74
CA LYS A 96 -18.38 -3.57 4.63
C LYS A 96 -18.44 -2.14 4.09
N ASN A 97 -17.74 -1.87 2.99
CA ASN A 97 -17.53 -0.56 2.40
C ASN A 97 -17.62 -0.64 0.86
N PRO A 98 -18.72 -1.13 0.28
CA PRO A 98 -18.82 -1.39 -1.16
C PRO A 98 -18.62 -0.13 -2.02
N ASP A 99 -19.03 1.04 -1.51
CA ASP A 99 -18.98 2.32 -2.25
C ASP A 99 -17.62 3.04 -2.12
N ARG A 100 -16.63 2.40 -1.48
CA ARG A 100 -15.30 2.99 -1.21
C ARG A 100 -14.20 2.23 -1.93
N LEU A 101 -13.13 2.93 -2.25
CA LEU A 101 -11.89 2.33 -2.74
C LEU A 101 -11.13 1.73 -1.56
N VAL A 102 -10.92 0.43 -1.58
CA VAL A 102 -10.21 -0.27 -0.51
C VAL A 102 -8.88 -0.78 -1.02
N ILE A 103 -7.79 -0.29 -0.42
CA ILE A 103 -6.41 -0.61 -0.80
C ILE A 103 -5.88 -1.66 0.18
N GLY A 104 -5.67 -2.89 -0.29
CA GLY A 104 -4.94 -3.93 0.42
C GLY A 104 -3.50 -3.98 -0.03
N CYS A 105 -2.59 -4.23 0.91
CA CYS A 105 -1.18 -4.41 0.61
C CYS A 105 -0.58 -5.56 1.42
N ASP A 106 0.30 -6.31 0.79
CA ASP A 106 1.12 -7.31 1.43
C ASP A 106 2.55 -7.29 0.89
N GLN A 107 3.49 -7.82 1.67
CA GLN A 107 4.88 -7.91 1.23
C GLN A 107 5.48 -9.21 1.75
N VAL A 108 6.06 -9.97 0.84
CA VAL A 108 6.78 -11.20 1.16
C VAL A 108 8.23 -11.08 0.74
N LEU A 109 9.11 -11.75 1.48
CA LEU A 109 10.49 -11.98 1.08
C LEU A 109 10.58 -13.34 0.39
N GLU A 110 11.10 -13.36 -0.83
CA GLU A 110 11.36 -14.57 -1.61
C GLU A 110 12.86 -14.86 -1.65
N PHE A 111 13.22 -16.10 -1.33
CA PHE A 111 14.56 -16.62 -1.51
C PHE A 111 14.51 -18.09 -1.94
N GLU A 112 15.16 -18.41 -3.06
CA GLU A 112 15.19 -19.76 -3.67
C GLU A 112 13.78 -20.36 -3.86
N GLY A 113 12.82 -19.54 -4.31
CA GLY A 113 11.45 -19.95 -4.54
C GLY A 113 10.60 -20.12 -3.27
N ARG A 114 11.12 -19.78 -2.10
CA ARG A 114 10.43 -19.90 -0.81
C ARG A 114 10.11 -18.55 -0.21
N VAL A 115 8.95 -18.44 0.44
CA VAL A 115 8.58 -17.26 1.22
C VAL A 115 9.17 -17.35 2.63
N PHE A 116 9.79 -16.27 3.09
CA PHE A 116 10.26 -16.13 4.46
C PHE A 116 9.19 -15.48 5.32
N SER A 117 8.97 -16.03 6.52
CA SER A 117 8.18 -15.40 7.56
C SER A 117 9.04 -14.50 8.44
N LYS A 118 8.39 -13.62 9.20
CA LYS A 118 9.06 -12.86 10.27
C LYS A 118 9.71 -13.83 11.26
N PRO A 119 10.91 -13.53 11.76
CA PRO A 119 11.56 -14.38 12.75
C PRO A 119 10.79 -14.35 14.07
N THR A 120 10.64 -15.51 14.71
CA THR A 120 9.97 -15.63 16.02
C THR A 120 10.87 -15.22 17.18
N ASP A 121 12.18 -15.36 16.99
CA ASP A 121 13.23 -15.10 17.96
C ASP A 121 14.54 -14.72 17.26
N ILE A 122 15.52 -14.30 18.06
CA ILE A 122 16.81 -13.82 17.56
C ILE A 122 17.62 -14.92 16.86
N ASP A 123 17.46 -16.18 17.27
CA ASP A 123 18.14 -17.32 16.66
C ASP A 123 17.58 -17.62 15.27
N GLU A 124 16.27 -17.49 15.08
CA GLU A 124 15.63 -17.58 13.79
C GLU A 124 16.05 -16.42 12.88
N ALA A 125 16.11 -15.19 13.40
CA ALA A 125 16.64 -14.06 12.63
C ALA A 125 18.08 -14.29 12.19
N ARG A 126 18.93 -14.85 13.06
CA ARG A 126 20.29 -15.26 12.72
C ARG A 126 20.32 -16.29 11.60
N ARG A 127 19.51 -17.34 11.68
CA ARG A 127 19.41 -18.37 10.63
C ARG A 127 18.98 -17.78 9.29
N GLN A 128 17.98 -16.90 9.29
CA GLN A 128 17.52 -16.22 8.08
C GLN A 128 18.59 -15.31 7.50
N LEU A 129 19.25 -14.47 8.30
CA LEU A 129 20.30 -13.59 7.79
C LEU A 129 21.53 -14.36 7.30
N MET A 130 21.85 -15.50 7.92
CA MET A 130 22.90 -16.40 7.44
C MET A 130 22.58 -17.04 6.08
N SER A 131 21.33 -17.41 5.81
CA SER A 131 20.95 -17.97 4.51
C SER A 131 20.93 -16.91 3.41
N LEU A 132 20.55 -15.67 3.74
CA LEU A 132 20.56 -14.54 2.82
C LEU A 132 21.97 -13.96 2.59
N ARG A 133 22.91 -14.14 3.52
CA ARG A 133 24.28 -13.64 3.43
C ARG A 133 24.95 -14.02 2.10
N GLY A 134 25.51 -13.03 1.42
CA GLY A 134 26.19 -13.21 0.14
C GLY A 134 25.27 -13.57 -1.04
N ASN A 135 23.98 -13.76 -0.80
CA ASN A 135 23.02 -14.21 -1.80
C ASN A 135 22.10 -13.09 -2.28
N ARG A 136 21.41 -13.38 -3.39
CA ARG A 136 20.35 -12.53 -3.93
C ARG A 136 18.99 -13.06 -3.51
N HIS A 137 18.12 -12.16 -3.06
CA HIS A 137 16.72 -12.43 -2.74
C HIS A 137 15.82 -11.29 -3.24
N GLN A 138 14.50 -11.45 -3.09
CA GLN A 138 13.53 -10.47 -3.55
C GLN A 138 12.56 -10.05 -2.45
N LEU A 139 12.15 -8.78 -2.46
CA LEU A 139 10.92 -8.33 -1.82
C LEU A 139 9.85 -8.19 -2.90
N LEU A 140 8.71 -8.82 -2.68
CA LEU A 140 7.54 -8.77 -3.55
C LEU A 140 6.44 -8.01 -2.81
N SER A 141 6.18 -6.78 -3.24
CA SER A 141 5.22 -5.86 -2.62
C SER A 141 3.95 -5.84 -3.46
N ALA A 142 2.91 -6.52 -2.99
CA ALA A 142 1.62 -6.60 -3.66
C ALA A 142 0.67 -5.49 -3.17
N LEU A 143 -0.12 -4.97 -4.10
CA LEU A 143 -1.18 -4.03 -3.85
C LEU A 143 -2.40 -4.42 -4.68
N VAL A 144 -3.56 -4.48 -4.03
CA VAL A 144 -4.85 -4.73 -4.68
C VAL A 144 -5.83 -3.65 -4.29
N VAL A 145 -6.49 -3.04 -5.26
CA VAL A 145 -7.56 -2.06 -5.06
C VAL A 145 -8.90 -2.71 -5.33
N PHE A 146 -9.81 -2.59 -4.38
CA PHE A 146 -11.20 -3.01 -4.48
C PHE A 146 -12.12 -1.80 -4.66
N HIS A 147 -13.19 -2.01 -5.42
CA HIS A 147 -14.34 -1.11 -5.54
C HIS A 147 -15.56 -1.99 -5.80
N GLU A 148 -16.72 -1.70 -5.19
CA GLU A 148 -17.95 -2.49 -5.38
C GLU A 148 -17.74 -3.99 -5.11
N ASN A 149 -17.00 -4.32 -4.04
CA ASN A 149 -16.67 -5.69 -3.63
C ASN A 149 -15.88 -6.55 -4.64
N GLN A 150 -15.25 -5.94 -5.64
CA GLN A 150 -14.43 -6.64 -6.62
C GLN A 150 -13.03 -6.00 -6.75
N PRO A 151 -11.99 -6.80 -7.03
CA PRO A 151 -10.67 -6.26 -7.34
C PRO A 151 -10.73 -5.55 -8.70
N VAL A 152 -10.50 -4.24 -8.70
CA VAL A 152 -10.51 -3.40 -9.92
C VAL A 152 -9.12 -3.11 -10.44
N TRP A 153 -8.09 -3.27 -9.61
CA TRP A 153 -6.70 -3.09 -10.00
C TRP A 153 -5.76 -3.87 -9.09
N ARG A 154 -4.65 -4.35 -9.64
CA ARG A 154 -3.60 -5.05 -8.89
C ARG A 154 -2.22 -4.76 -9.45
N HIS A 155 -1.22 -4.71 -8.58
CA HIS A 155 0.18 -4.57 -8.96
C HIS A 155 1.08 -5.29 -7.96
N VAL A 156 2.18 -5.90 -8.45
CA VAL A 156 3.22 -6.50 -7.60
C VAL A 156 4.57 -5.89 -7.98
N GLY A 157 5.06 -5.02 -7.11
CA GLY A 157 6.40 -4.43 -7.21
C GLY A 157 7.48 -5.41 -6.78
N VAL A 158 8.63 -5.37 -7.44
CA VAL A 158 9.75 -6.29 -7.18
C VAL A 158 11.01 -5.50 -6.86
N VAL A 159 11.62 -5.80 -5.72
CA VAL A 159 12.95 -5.30 -5.35
C VAL A 159 13.90 -6.48 -5.27
N ARG A 160 15.02 -6.42 -5.98
CA ARG A 160 16.09 -7.42 -5.93
C ARG A 160 17.18 -6.91 -5.01
N LEU A 161 17.60 -7.75 -4.08
CA LEU A 161 18.51 -7.40 -3.01
C LEU A 161 19.71 -8.33 -3.06
N GLN A 162 20.91 -7.78 -3.02
CA GLN A 162 22.15 -8.55 -2.92
C GLN A 162 22.81 -8.24 -1.58
N MET A 163 22.84 -9.22 -0.68
CA MET A 163 23.55 -9.07 0.59
C MET A 163 25.06 -9.18 0.41
N ARG A 164 25.77 -8.53 1.33
CA ARG A 164 27.22 -8.67 1.52
C ARG A 164 27.52 -10.03 2.14
N ASP A 165 28.77 -10.46 1.98
CA ASP A 165 29.33 -11.55 2.77
C ASP A 165 29.89 -10.99 4.11
N PHE A 166 29.00 -10.68 5.05
CA PHE A 166 29.38 -10.11 6.35
C PHE A 166 29.82 -11.20 7.35
N SER A 167 30.70 -10.84 8.28
CA SER A 167 31.23 -11.78 9.27
C SER A 167 30.17 -12.18 10.31
N ASN A 168 30.38 -13.33 10.96
CA ASN A 168 29.51 -13.77 12.06
C ASN A 168 29.52 -12.77 13.22
N ALA A 169 30.69 -12.22 13.55
CA ALA A 169 30.83 -11.21 14.60
C ALA A 169 29.98 -9.95 14.30
N TYR A 170 29.98 -9.48 13.05
CA TYR A 170 29.12 -8.37 12.65
C TYR A 170 27.64 -8.72 12.75
N LEU A 171 27.26 -9.94 12.37
CA LEU A 171 25.87 -10.40 12.47
C LEU A 171 25.38 -10.45 13.93
N ASP A 172 26.19 -10.99 14.84
CA ASP A 172 25.88 -11.02 16.28
C ASP A 172 25.63 -9.61 16.82
N GLU A 173 26.59 -8.72 16.57
CA GLU A 173 26.50 -7.30 16.96
C GLU A 173 25.30 -6.56 16.33
N TYR A 174 24.99 -6.84 15.06
CA TYR A 174 23.86 -6.23 14.37
C TYR A 174 22.54 -6.67 15.00
N LEU A 175 22.38 -7.97 15.29
CA LEU A 175 21.19 -8.51 15.93
C LEU A 175 21.00 -7.91 17.33
N ASP A 176 22.06 -7.86 18.14
CA ASP A 176 22.00 -7.30 19.50
C ASP A 176 21.53 -5.84 19.52
N ARG A 177 22.00 -5.01 18.57
CA ARG A 177 21.62 -3.59 18.50
C ARG A 177 20.23 -3.35 17.91
N ASN A 178 19.77 -4.20 17.00
CA ASN A 178 18.61 -3.90 16.15
C ASN A 178 17.38 -4.79 16.41
N TRP A 179 17.49 -5.82 17.26
CA TRP A 179 16.47 -6.86 17.45
C TRP A 179 15.05 -6.31 17.65
N ASP A 180 14.89 -5.35 18.56
CA ASP A 180 13.56 -4.78 18.90
C ASP A 180 12.83 -4.18 17.70
N SER A 181 13.59 -3.67 16.73
CA SER A 181 13.06 -3.10 15.50
C SER A 181 12.84 -4.15 14.41
N ILE A 182 13.82 -5.01 14.16
CA ILE A 182 13.84 -5.91 13.01
C ILE A 182 12.98 -7.16 13.20
N ARG A 183 12.62 -7.52 14.44
CA ARG A 183 11.74 -8.67 14.74
C ARG A 183 10.36 -8.60 14.09
N TRP A 184 9.94 -7.42 13.64
CA TRP A 184 8.68 -7.19 12.95
C TRP A 184 8.81 -7.22 11.42
N SER A 185 10.03 -7.37 10.89
CA SER A 185 10.36 -7.35 9.47
C SER A 185 10.68 -8.74 8.94
N VAL A 186 10.29 -9.00 7.69
CA VAL A 186 10.69 -10.23 6.99
C VAL A 186 12.19 -10.19 6.69
N GLY A 187 12.88 -11.32 6.89
CA GLY A 187 14.33 -11.41 6.70
C GLY A 187 15.20 -10.77 7.78
N GLY A 188 14.62 -10.16 8.83
CA GLY A 188 15.39 -9.61 9.95
C GLY A 188 16.21 -8.37 9.60
N TYR A 189 15.76 -7.56 8.63
CA TYR A 189 16.39 -6.28 8.32
C TYR A 189 15.38 -5.22 7.92
N LYS A 190 15.86 -3.97 7.95
CA LYS A 190 15.16 -2.79 7.45
C LYS A 190 16.16 -1.93 6.67
N LEU A 191 15.81 -1.59 5.43
CA LEU A 191 16.67 -0.78 4.56
C LEU A 191 16.66 0.70 4.94
N GLU A 192 15.63 1.13 5.66
CA GLU A 192 15.44 2.46 6.19
C GLU A 192 16.14 2.69 7.55
N GLU A 193 16.76 1.65 8.12
CA GLU A 193 17.52 1.68 9.38
C GLU A 193 18.95 1.12 9.16
N GLU A 194 19.63 0.63 10.22
CA GLU A 194 21.00 0.10 10.12
C GLU A 194 21.13 -1.08 9.13
N GLY A 195 20.03 -1.79 8.86
CA GLY A 195 20.00 -2.95 7.98
C GLY A 195 20.50 -2.68 6.55
N VAL A 196 20.49 -1.44 6.07
CA VAL A 196 21.11 -1.05 4.78
C VAL A 196 22.57 -1.45 4.66
N ARG A 197 23.30 -1.51 5.79
CA ARG A 197 24.71 -1.92 5.85
C ARG A 197 24.91 -3.39 5.45
N LEU A 198 23.88 -4.22 5.48
CA LEU A 198 23.92 -5.62 5.07
C LEU A 198 23.98 -5.80 3.54
N PHE A 199 23.71 -4.75 2.76
CA PHE A 199 23.53 -4.87 1.31
C PHE A 199 24.71 -4.32 0.51
N HIS A 200 25.05 -5.06 -0.55
CA HIS A 200 25.98 -4.63 -1.59
C HIS A 200 25.24 -3.83 -2.67
N ARG A 201 24.02 -4.27 -3.01
CA ARG A 201 23.20 -3.67 -4.07
C ARG A 201 21.71 -3.88 -3.80
N VAL A 202 20.92 -2.88 -4.18
CA VAL A 202 19.46 -2.88 -4.16
C VAL A 202 18.98 -2.39 -5.53
N ASP A 203 18.23 -3.23 -6.25
CA ASP A 203 17.65 -2.89 -7.56
C ASP A 203 16.12 -2.93 -7.46
N GLY A 204 15.48 -1.78 -7.60
CA GLY A 204 14.03 -1.64 -7.54
C GLY A 204 13.63 -0.28 -7.01
N ASP A 205 12.34 -0.13 -6.73
CA ASP A 205 11.78 1.11 -6.21
C ASP A 205 11.82 1.15 -4.67
N TYR A 206 12.11 2.33 -4.10
CA TYR A 206 12.23 2.51 -2.66
C TYR A 206 10.90 2.41 -1.91
N PHE A 207 9.78 2.80 -2.51
CA PHE A 207 8.46 2.59 -1.91
C PHE A 207 8.10 1.10 -1.86
N ASN A 208 8.51 0.35 -2.88
CA ASN A 208 8.39 -1.11 -2.88
C ASN A 208 9.21 -1.75 -1.76
N VAL A 209 10.39 -1.24 -1.41
CA VAL A 209 11.13 -1.66 -0.22
C VAL A 209 10.30 -1.48 1.04
N LEU A 210 9.66 -0.30 1.18
CA LEU A 210 8.80 0.04 2.32
C LEU A 210 7.43 -0.67 2.30
N GLY A 211 7.20 -1.56 1.33
CA GLY A 211 6.03 -2.43 1.26
C GLY A 211 4.81 -1.80 0.58
N LEU A 212 4.99 -0.77 -0.25
CA LEU A 212 3.91 -0.11 -0.98
C LEU A 212 4.35 0.32 -2.39
N PRO A 213 3.78 -0.26 -3.48
CA PRO A 213 3.92 0.25 -4.85
C PRO A 213 3.24 1.62 -5.05
N LEU A 214 3.82 2.65 -4.44
CA LEU A 214 3.19 3.96 -4.29
C LEU A 214 3.04 4.67 -5.63
N ILE A 215 4.09 4.69 -6.46
CA ILE A 215 4.05 5.38 -7.75
C ILE A 215 2.97 4.76 -8.65
N GLU A 216 2.90 3.44 -8.70
CA GLU A 216 1.92 2.71 -9.49
C GLU A 216 0.49 2.96 -8.99
N LEU A 217 0.29 3.00 -7.66
CA LEU A 217 -0.99 3.38 -7.06
C LEU A 217 -1.41 4.80 -7.46
N LEU A 218 -0.52 5.79 -7.33
CA LEU A 218 -0.83 7.19 -7.64
C LEU A 218 -1.16 7.37 -9.13
N ASN A 219 -0.44 6.69 -10.02
CA ASN A 219 -0.74 6.67 -11.44
C ASN A 219 -2.13 6.09 -11.72
N TYR A 220 -2.48 5.00 -11.05
CA TYR A 220 -3.81 4.39 -11.17
C TYR A 220 -4.92 5.34 -10.68
N LEU A 221 -4.77 5.92 -9.49
CA LEU A 221 -5.75 6.86 -8.92
C LEU A 221 -5.91 8.12 -9.79
N THR A 222 -4.82 8.62 -10.36
CA THR A 222 -4.84 9.74 -11.30
C THR A 222 -5.62 9.39 -12.56
N THR A 223 -5.30 8.24 -13.18
CA THR A 223 -5.95 7.78 -14.41
C THR A 223 -7.45 7.55 -14.22
N ARG A 224 -7.85 7.08 -13.04
CA ARG A 224 -9.26 6.88 -12.68
C ARG A 224 -9.99 8.18 -12.34
N GLY A 225 -9.27 9.26 -12.05
CA GLY A 225 -9.82 10.56 -11.68
C GLY A 225 -10.09 10.74 -10.18
N ASP A 226 -9.63 9.79 -9.35
CA ASP A 226 -9.72 9.90 -7.88
C ASP A 226 -8.67 10.86 -7.31
N LEU A 227 -7.54 11.04 -8.00
CA LEU A 227 -6.48 11.98 -7.65
C LEU A 227 -6.34 13.05 -8.75
N LYS A 228 -6.39 14.32 -8.35
CA LYS A 228 -6.18 15.45 -9.28
C LYS A 228 -4.68 15.62 -9.55
N THR A 229 -4.33 15.96 -10.79
CA THR A 229 -2.97 16.31 -11.22
C THR A 229 -2.91 17.69 -11.83
#